data_AF-A0A161QG87-F1
#
_entry.id   AF-A0A161QG87-F1
#
_cell.length_a   1.000
_cell.length_b   1.000
_cell.length_c   1.000
_cell.angle_alpha   90.00
_cell.angle_beta   90.00
_cell.angle_gamma   90.00
#
_symmetry.space_group_name_H-M   'P 1'
#
loop_
_entity.id
_entity.type
_entity.pdbx_description
1 polymer ?
#
loop_
_entity_poly.entity_id
_entity_poly.type
_entity_poly.pdbx_seq_one_letter_code
_entity_poly.pdbx_strand_id
1 'polypeptide(L)'
;MKTKSRWMIGAMTSALLLTGCDAQIQSNPSSLMVTDAATQTVNLFLSMARHSENLSANFNGYANGQLVITVPVGYTVALHVTNDGGIPYDIGVYDAAQHVAFAGSALSISDLENNPTAGIMPGNSQTLRFVANRVGNFRLENMLYRYPTHAPTHEPLGMWAQFRVVSSGVPSVQVE
;
A
#
# COMPACT_ATOMS: atom_id res chain seq x y z
N MET A 1 51.48 -20.25 54.40
CA MET A 1 51.40 -18.86 54.89
C MET A 1 51.52 -17.91 53.71
N LYS A 2 50.72 -16.83 53.71
CA LYS A 2 50.55 -15.76 52.70
C LYS A 2 49.52 -16.02 51.60
N THR A 3 48.31 -15.66 51.98
CA THR A 3 47.14 -15.47 51.12
C THR A 3 46.86 -13.96 51.01
N LYS A 4 46.31 -13.58 49.85
CA LYS A 4 45.32 -12.51 49.60
C LYS A 4 45.76 -11.09 49.22
N SER A 5 45.20 -10.73 48.06
CA SER A 5 44.33 -9.58 47.83
C SER A 5 45.01 -8.30 47.38
N ARG A 6 44.85 -8.01 46.08
CA ARG A 6 44.64 -6.64 45.61
C ARG A 6 43.74 -6.67 44.34
N TRP A 7 42.90 -5.64 44.23
CA TRP A 7 42.28 -5.05 43.01
C TRP A 7 40.85 -5.53 42.72
N MET A 8 39.89 -4.70 42.32
CA MET A 8 39.78 -3.24 42.17
C MET A 8 38.27 -2.94 42.16
N ILE A 9 37.84 -1.86 42.81
CA ILE A 9 36.46 -1.34 42.67
C ILE A 9 36.42 -0.58 41.33
N GLY A 10 35.81 -1.18 40.31
CA GLY A 10 35.52 -0.51 39.04
C GLY A 10 34.04 -0.16 38.99
N ALA A 11 33.72 1.13 39.05
CA ALA A 11 32.36 1.65 38.98
C ALA A 11 31.76 1.39 37.58
N MET A 12 30.60 0.74 37.54
CA MET A 12 29.75 0.64 36.36
C MET A 12 29.17 2.02 36.04
N THR A 13 29.71 2.70 35.04
CA THR A 13 29.00 3.79 34.36
C THR A 13 28.12 3.19 33.27
N SER A 14 26.85 2.95 33.61
CA SER A 14 25.81 2.61 32.66
C SER A 14 25.63 3.74 31.66
N ALA A 15 25.99 3.50 30.40
CA ALA A 15 25.62 4.38 29.30
C ALA A 15 24.11 4.27 29.08
N LEU A 16 23.38 5.38 29.21
CA LEU A 16 21.99 5.48 28.82
C LEU A 16 21.88 5.26 27.31
N LEU A 17 21.18 4.19 26.92
CA LEU A 17 20.73 3.99 25.55
C LEU A 17 19.63 5.00 25.24
N LEU A 18 19.95 6.03 24.45
CA LEU A 18 18.96 6.83 23.73
C LEU A 18 18.52 6.02 22.51
N THR A 19 17.63 5.04 22.69
CA THR A 19 16.85 4.52 21.55
C THR A 19 15.80 5.57 21.23
N GLY A 20 16.11 6.42 20.25
CA GLY A 20 15.15 7.35 19.67
C GLY A 20 13.92 6.59 19.19
N CYS A 21 12.75 7.17 19.45
CA CYS A 21 11.46 6.66 19.00
C CYS A 21 11.50 6.29 17.52
N ASP A 22 11.13 5.05 17.20
CA ASP A 22 10.68 4.67 15.88
C ASP A 22 9.57 5.64 15.47
N ALA A 23 9.84 6.49 14.47
CA ALA A 23 8.78 7.19 13.78
C ALA A 23 7.85 6.13 13.20
N GLN A 24 6.54 6.24 13.38
CA GLN A 24 5.61 5.35 12.67
C GLN A 24 5.74 5.61 11.17
N ILE A 25 6.51 4.75 10.52
CA ILE A 25 6.79 4.75 9.08
C ILE A 25 5.51 4.53 8.27
N GLN A 26 4.55 3.80 8.84
CA GLN A 26 3.26 3.49 8.25
C GLN A 26 2.17 4.47 8.70
N SER A 27 1.28 4.87 7.79
CA SER A 27 0.07 5.63 8.16
C SER A 27 -0.88 4.79 8.99
N ASN A 28 -1.65 5.39 9.90
CA ASN A 28 -2.78 4.67 10.51
C ASN A 28 -3.77 4.19 9.42
N PRO A 29 -4.10 2.89 9.31
CA PRO A 29 -4.97 2.38 8.24
C PRO A 29 -6.32 3.07 8.18
N SER A 30 -6.91 3.41 9.33
CA SER A 30 -8.22 4.05 9.39
C SER A 30 -8.20 5.50 8.86
N SER A 31 -7.04 6.17 8.85
CA SER A 31 -6.91 7.51 8.29
C SER A 31 -6.81 7.52 6.77
N LEU A 32 -6.70 6.35 6.13
CA LEU A 32 -6.61 6.24 4.67
C LEU A 32 -7.99 6.33 4.01
N MET A 33 -9.08 6.21 4.77
CA MET A 33 -10.44 6.13 4.23
C MET A 33 -11.38 7.15 4.89
N VAL A 34 -12.10 7.89 4.06
CA VAL A 34 -13.21 8.74 4.48
C VAL A 34 -14.47 8.32 3.72
N THR A 35 -15.51 7.94 4.45
CA THR A 35 -16.78 7.49 3.86
C THR A 35 -17.83 8.59 3.96
N ASP A 36 -18.45 8.91 2.83
CA ASP A 36 -19.70 9.66 2.77
C ASP A 36 -20.88 8.67 2.68
N ALA A 37 -21.61 8.54 3.79
CA ALA A 37 -22.75 7.64 3.87
C ALA A 37 -23.96 8.12 3.06
N ALA A 38 -24.11 9.42 2.82
CA ALA A 38 -25.26 9.97 2.10
C ALA A 38 -25.17 9.67 0.60
N THR A 39 -23.96 9.69 0.05
CA THR A 39 -23.70 9.42 -1.37
C THR A 39 -23.14 8.02 -1.64
N GLN A 40 -22.96 7.21 -0.60
CA GLN A 40 -22.28 5.91 -0.67
C GLN A 40 -20.93 6.02 -1.38
N THR A 41 -20.14 7.02 -1.00
CA THR A 41 -18.81 7.27 -1.57
C THR A 41 -17.72 6.93 -0.57
N VAL A 42 -16.77 6.10 -0.97
CA VAL A 42 -15.50 5.84 -0.28
C VAL A 42 -14.43 6.70 -0.92
N ASN A 43 -13.84 7.63 -0.17
CA ASN A 43 -12.63 8.33 -0.57
C ASN A 43 -11.44 7.61 0.08
N LEU A 44 -10.57 7.05 -0.75
CA LEU A 44 -9.39 6.29 -0.34
C LEU A 44 -8.14 7.07 -0.75
N PHE A 45 -7.25 7.31 0.21
CA PHE A 45 -6.05 8.13 0.03
C PHE A 45 -4.81 7.27 0.16
N LEU A 46 -4.11 7.05 -0.94
CA LEU A 46 -2.89 6.27 -0.97
C LEU A 46 -1.68 7.09 -1.41
N SER A 47 -0.54 6.81 -0.79
CA SER A 47 0.77 7.32 -1.21
C SER A 47 1.61 6.12 -1.62
N MET A 48 2.10 6.14 -2.85
CA MET A 48 2.97 5.11 -3.40
C MET A 48 4.42 5.39 -3.00
N ALA A 49 5.17 4.32 -2.73
CA ALA A 49 6.59 4.41 -2.42
C ALA A 49 6.89 5.34 -1.25
N ARG A 50 6.03 5.30 -0.22
CA ARG A 50 6.24 6.09 0.98
C ARG A 50 7.47 5.55 1.69
N HIS A 51 8.49 6.40 1.83
CA HIS A 51 9.79 6.05 2.42
C HIS A 51 10.45 4.83 1.72
N SER A 52 11.41 4.17 2.37
CA SER A 52 12.26 3.13 1.75
C SER A 52 11.80 1.70 2.01
N GLU A 53 10.65 1.49 2.65
CA GLU A 53 10.18 0.17 3.06
C GLU A 53 9.81 -0.66 1.84
N ASN A 54 10.13 -1.94 1.93
CA ASN A 54 9.94 -2.90 0.85
C ASN A 54 10.54 -2.40 -0.48
N LEU A 55 11.73 -1.77 -0.42
CA LEU A 55 12.41 -1.19 -1.58
C LEU A 55 11.53 -0.16 -2.32
N SER A 56 10.77 0.63 -1.57
CA SER A 56 9.80 1.61 -2.07
C SER A 56 8.63 1.00 -2.87
N ALA A 57 8.41 -0.31 -2.79
CA ALA A 57 7.26 -0.99 -3.39
C ALA A 57 6.13 -1.12 -2.35
N ASN A 58 5.52 -0.01 -1.96
CA ASN A 58 4.51 0.02 -0.89
C ASN A 58 3.41 1.05 -1.13
N PHE A 59 2.28 0.89 -0.44
CA PHE A 59 1.23 1.90 -0.27
C PHE A 59 1.22 2.38 1.18
N ASN A 60 1.57 3.64 1.42
CA ASN A 60 1.62 4.28 2.74
C ASN A 60 2.51 3.54 3.76
N GLY A 61 3.52 2.82 3.28
CA GLY A 61 4.41 1.96 4.08
C GLY A 61 3.92 0.51 4.20
N TYR A 62 2.74 0.16 3.67
CA TYR A 62 2.20 -1.20 3.65
C TYR A 62 2.52 -1.93 2.34
N ALA A 63 2.88 -3.21 2.44
CA ALA A 63 3.23 -4.03 1.28
C ALA A 63 2.70 -5.46 1.43
N ASN A 64 2.83 -6.26 0.39
CA ASN A 64 2.55 -7.69 0.37
C ASN A 64 1.12 -8.04 0.84
N GLY A 65 0.13 -7.20 0.53
CA GLY A 65 -1.25 -7.45 0.88
C GLY A 65 -1.64 -7.18 2.33
N GLN A 66 -0.74 -6.57 3.12
CA GLN A 66 -1.02 -6.18 4.51
C GLN A 66 -2.26 -5.30 4.62
N LEU A 67 -2.44 -4.36 3.68
CA LEU A 67 -3.61 -3.48 3.67
C LEU A 67 -4.82 -4.24 3.10
N VAL A 68 -5.90 -4.27 3.87
CA VAL A 68 -7.20 -4.84 3.46
C VAL A 68 -8.25 -3.75 3.42
N ILE A 69 -8.70 -3.44 2.21
CA ILE A 69 -9.74 -2.47 1.91
C ILE A 69 -11.04 -3.23 1.67
N THR A 70 -12.06 -2.99 2.48
CA THR A 70 -13.38 -3.60 2.33
C THR A 70 -14.41 -2.55 1.95
N VAL A 71 -15.17 -2.80 0.88
CA VAL A 71 -16.18 -1.88 0.35
C VAL A 71 -17.48 -2.66 0.07
N PRO A 72 -18.66 -2.23 0.54
CA PRO A 72 -19.92 -2.86 0.16
C PRO A 72 -20.22 -2.64 -1.33
N VAL A 73 -20.84 -3.64 -1.96
CA VAL A 73 -21.28 -3.56 -3.36
C VAL A 73 -22.20 -2.35 -3.56
N GLY A 74 -22.03 -1.64 -4.68
CA GLY A 74 -22.78 -0.44 -5.04
C GLY A 74 -22.14 0.88 -4.62
N TYR A 75 -21.13 0.87 -3.74
CA TYR A 75 -20.41 2.08 -3.38
C TYR A 75 -19.58 2.62 -4.55
N THR A 76 -19.54 3.96 -4.64
CA THR A 76 -18.56 4.66 -5.48
C THR A 76 -17.25 4.74 -4.72
N VAL A 77 -16.15 4.36 -5.36
CA VAL A 77 -14.80 4.51 -4.82
C VAL A 77 -14.10 5.62 -5.58
N ALA A 78 -13.64 6.63 -4.85
CA ALA A 78 -12.71 7.65 -5.32
C ALA A 78 -11.34 7.33 -4.71
N LEU A 79 -10.44 6.81 -5.53
CA LEU A 79 -9.09 6.43 -5.16
C LEU A 79 -8.15 7.58 -5.53
N HIS A 80 -7.70 8.32 -4.52
CA HIS A 80 -6.75 9.42 -4.63
C HIS A 80 -5.35 8.91 -4.34
N VAL A 81 -4.46 9.01 -5.32
CA VAL A 81 -3.13 8.42 -5.24
C VAL A 81 -2.08 9.46 -5.54
N THR A 82 -1.02 9.49 -4.75
CA THR A 82 0.19 10.29 -5.00
C THR A 82 1.39 9.36 -5.18
N ASN A 83 2.27 9.70 -6.12
CA ASN A 83 3.57 9.04 -6.25
C ASN A 83 4.66 9.78 -5.47
N ASP A 84 5.05 9.25 -4.31
CA ASP A 84 6.16 9.82 -3.50
C ASP A 84 7.53 9.18 -3.86
N GLY A 85 7.55 8.25 -4.82
CA GLY A 85 8.74 7.53 -5.24
C GLY A 85 9.57 8.25 -6.30
N GLY A 86 10.75 7.68 -6.59
CA GLY A 86 11.69 8.20 -7.59
C GLY A 86 11.45 7.74 -9.03
N ILE A 87 10.48 6.86 -9.25
CA ILE A 87 10.12 6.32 -10.58
C ILE A 87 8.60 6.38 -10.79
N PRO A 88 8.11 6.34 -12.04
CA PRO A 88 6.66 6.20 -12.30
C PRO A 88 6.07 4.95 -11.66
N TYR A 89 4.83 5.00 -11.19
CA TYR A 89 4.05 3.83 -10.77
C TYR A 89 2.65 3.92 -11.34
N ASP A 90 2.00 2.81 -11.65
CA ASP A 90 0.56 2.80 -11.84
C ASP A 90 -0.16 2.34 -10.57
N ILE A 91 -1.48 2.41 -10.63
CA ILE A 91 -2.33 1.74 -9.66
C ILE A 91 -3.66 1.37 -10.32
N GLY A 92 -4.20 0.22 -9.93
CA GLY A 92 -5.52 -0.17 -10.36
C GLY A 92 -6.09 -1.34 -9.58
N VAL A 93 -7.41 -1.55 -9.70
CA VAL A 93 -8.08 -2.73 -9.15
C VAL A 93 -8.24 -3.80 -10.23
N TYR A 94 -7.73 -5.00 -9.95
CA TYR A 94 -7.74 -6.14 -10.88
C TYR A 94 -8.30 -7.40 -10.23
N ASP A 95 -8.84 -8.30 -11.05
CA ASP A 95 -9.26 -9.64 -10.61
C ASP A 95 -8.08 -10.62 -10.57
N ALA A 96 -8.33 -11.86 -10.15
CA ALA A 96 -7.30 -12.90 -10.05
C ALA A 96 -6.69 -13.30 -11.40
N ALA A 97 -7.38 -13.02 -12.51
CA ALA A 97 -6.87 -13.20 -13.88
C ALA A 97 -6.20 -11.91 -14.41
N GLN A 98 -6.04 -10.90 -13.55
CA GLN A 98 -5.48 -9.59 -13.83
C GLN A 98 -6.25 -8.74 -14.84
N HIS A 99 -7.53 -9.02 -15.06
CA HIS A 99 -8.36 -8.12 -15.81
C HIS A 99 -8.77 -6.95 -14.91
N VAL A 100 -8.97 -5.78 -15.53
CA VAL A 100 -9.51 -4.60 -14.85
C VAL A 100 -10.81 -4.99 -14.15
N ALA A 101 -10.86 -4.80 -12.83
CA ALA A 101 -11.99 -5.26 -12.04
C ALA A 101 -13.23 -4.41 -12.35
N PHE A 102 -13.14 -3.09 -12.30
CA PHE A 102 -14.31 -2.21 -12.50
C PHE A 102 -14.02 -1.18 -13.60
N ALA A 103 -15.04 -0.77 -14.34
CA ALA A 103 -14.87 0.28 -15.33
C ALA A 103 -14.33 1.56 -14.65
N GLY A 104 -13.21 2.08 -15.14
CA GLY A 104 -12.51 3.24 -14.57
C GLY A 104 -11.64 2.96 -13.34
N SER A 105 -11.48 1.69 -12.91
CA SER A 105 -10.63 1.36 -11.76
C SER A 105 -9.17 1.13 -12.10
N ALA A 106 -8.79 1.08 -13.38
CA ALA A 106 -7.43 0.84 -13.84
C ALA A 106 -7.30 1.10 -15.35
N LEU A 107 -6.07 1.13 -15.85
CA LEU A 107 -5.76 0.85 -17.25
C LEU A 107 -5.68 -0.67 -17.46
N SER A 108 -5.88 -1.15 -18.69
CA SER A 108 -5.58 -2.55 -18.99
C SER A 108 -4.07 -2.77 -19.04
N ILE A 109 -3.63 -4.01 -18.78
CA ILE A 109 -2.22 -4.40 -18.95
C ILE A 109 -1.70 -4.05 -20.35
N SER A 110 -2.51 -4.32 -21.39
CA SER A 110 -2.13 -3.99 -22.76
C SER A 110 -1.95 -2.49 -22.97
N ASP A 111 -2.79 -1.65 -22.35
CA ASP A 111 -2.66 -0.20 -22.45
C ASP A 111 -1.40 0.30 -21.73
N LEU A 112 -1.05 -0.32 -20.60
CA LEU A 112 0.18 -0.02 -19.86
C LEU A 112 1.43 -0.41 -20.68
N GLU A 113 1.44 -1.62 -21.24
CA GLU A 113 2.58 -2.15 -22.00
C GLU A 113 2.82 -1.36 -23.32
N ASN A 114 1.75 -0.91 -23.98
CA ASN A 114 1.84 -0.18 -25.24
C ASN A 114 2.00 1.34 -25.08
N ASN A 115 2.02 1.86 -23.85
CA ASN A 115 2.19 3.27 -23.58
C ASN A 115 3.49 3.53 -22.78
N PRO A 116 4.56 4.01 -23.43
CA PRO A 116 5.84 4.28 -22.77
C PRO A 116 5.79 5.43 -21.76
N THR A 117 4.68 6.17 -21.73
CA THR A 117 4.43 7.27 -20.79
C THR A 117 3.34 6.94 -19.76
N ALA A 118 2.92 5.67 -19.67
CA ALA A 118 1.96 5.22 -18.69
C ALA A 118 2.48 5.39 -17.25
N GLY A 119 1.54 5.51 -16.32
CA GLY A 119 1.80 5.67 -14.90
C GLY A 119 1.72 7.11 -14.40
N ILE A 120 1.75 7.22 -13.08
CA ILE A 120 1.78 8.45 -12.31
C ILE A 120 3.25 8.80 -12.12
N MET A 121 3.70 9.91 -12.71
CA MET A 121 5.09 10.37 -12.59
C MET A 121 5.43 10.75 -11.14
N PRO A 122 6.72 10.71 -10.74
CA PRO A 122 7.18 11.17 -9.43
C PRO A 122 6.63 12.55 -9.04
N GLY A 123 6.10 12.67 -7.83
CA GLY A 123 5.51 13.91 -7.29
C GLY A 123 4.11 14.25 -7.81
N ASN A 124 3.59 13.51 -8.79
CA ASN A 124 2.24 13.73 -9.30
C ASN A 124 1.20 12.88 -8.55
N SER A 125 -0.06 13.30 -8.70
CA SER A 125 -1.22 12.58 -8.18
C SER A 125 -2.20 12.25 -9.29
N GLN A 126 -2.99 11.21 -9.08
CA GLN A 126 -4.11 10.80 -9.92
C GLN A 126 -5.31 10.44 -9.05
N THR A 127 -6.52 10.64 -9.58
CA THR A 127 -7.73 10.08 -8.98
C THR A 127 -8.40 9.12 -9.95
N LEU A 128 -8.68 7.92 -9.48
CA LEU A 128 -9.52 6.94 -10.15
C LEU A 128 -10.90 6.94 -9.51
N ARG A 129 -11.95 6.83 -10.31
CA ARG A 129 -13.33 6.79 -9.80
C ARG A 129 -14.12 5.68 -10.48
N PHE A 130 -14.66 4.77 -9.68
CA PHE A 130 -15.37 3.59 -10.17
C PHE A 130 -16.46 3.15 -9.18
N VAL A 131 -17.36 2.27 -9.62
CA VAL A 131 -18.38 1.66 -8.77
C VAL A 131 -17.99 0.21 -8.48
N ALA A 132 -17.94 -0.15 -7.21
CA ALA A 132 -17.72 -1.53 -6.77
C ALA A 132 -19.01 -2.35 -7.02
N ASN A 133 -19.25 -2.75 -8.26
CA ASN A 133 -20.56 -3.26 -8.70
C ASN A 133 -20.75 -4.80 -8.60
N ARG A 134 -19.76 -5.53 -8.12
CA ARG A 134 -19.87 -6.98 -7.86
C ARG A 134 -19.07 -7.39 -6.62
N VAL A 135 -19.64 -8.31 -5.86
CA VAL A 135 -18.99 -8.96 -4.71
C VAL A 135 -17.81 -9.82 -5.21
N GLY A 136 -16.72 -9.81 -4.47
CA GLY A 136 -15.53 -10.60 -4.81
C GLY A 136 -14.27 -10.13 -4.09
N ASN A 137 -13.21 -10.90 -4.28
CA ASN A 137 -11.87 -10.55 -3.83
C ASN A 137 -11.06 -10.10 -5.05
N PHE A 138 -10.44 -8.93 -4.93
CA PHE A 138 -9.65 -8.27 -5.95
C PHE A 138 -8.32 -7.82 -5.34
N ARG A 139 -7.42 -7.36 -6.19
CA ARG A 139 -6.17 -6.72 -5.77
C ARG A 139 -6.18 -5.27 -6.21
N LEU A 140 -5.73 -4.40 -5.33
CA LEU A 140 -5.31 -3.05 -5.67
C LEU A 140 -3.79 -3.08 -5.79
N GLU A 141 -3.24 -2.86 -6.98
CA GLU A 141 -1.82 -3.11 -7.23
C GLU A 141 -1.24 -2.23 -8.32
N ASN A 142 0.08 -2.08 -8.29
CA ASN A 142 0.86 -1.54 -9.40
C ASN A 142 1.10 -2.64 -10.43
N MET A 143 0.82 -2.39 -11.71
CA MET A 143 1.10 -3.27 -12.84
C MET A 143 2.26 -2.75 -13.73
N LEU A 144 2.76 -1.54 -13.48
CA LEU A 144 3.77 -0.84 -14.29
C LEU A 144 5.18 -1.34 -14.00
N TYR A 145 5.89 -1.84 -15.01
CA TYR A 145 7.20 -2.55 -14.99
C TYR A 145 7.15 -4.05 -14.73
N ARG A 146 6.36 -4.77 -15.53
CA ARG A 146 6.42 -6.23 -15.65
C ARG A 146 7.79 -6.69 -16.15
N TYR A 147 8.71 -7.00 -15.23
CA TYR A 147 10.05 -7.47 -15.57
C TYR A 147 10.27 -8.93 -15.12
N PRO A 148 10.76 -9.84 -15.98
CA PRO A 148 10.69 -9.87 -17.43
C PRO A 148 9.80 -11.04 -17.90
N THR A 149 8.88 -10.77 -18.81
CA THR A 149 8.25 -11.75 -19.72
C THR A 149 7.34 -12.87 -19.18
N HIS A 150 7.45 -13.40 -17.95
CA HIS A 150 6.61 -14.55 -17.52
C HIS A 150 6.29 -14.65 -16.02
N ALA A 151 5.74 -13.59 -15.41
CA ALA A 151 4.94 -13.74 -14.20
C ALA A 151 3.87 -12.64 -14.14
N PRO A 152 2.60 -12.98 -13.87
CA PRO A 152 1.56 -11.98 -13.74
C PRO A 152 1.82 -11.18 -12.46
N THR A 153 2.04 -9.86 -12.57
CA THR A 153 2.02 -8.81 -11.49
C THR A 153 3.37 -8.37 -10.90
N HIS A 154 3.34 -7.19 -10.25
CA HIS A 154 4.33 -6.71 -9.28
C HIS A 154 4.19 -7.36 -7.90
N GLU A 155 3.38 -8.40 -7.75
CA GLU A 155 3.32 -9.21 -6.53
C GLU A 155 4.71 -9.61 -6.02
N PRO A 156 5.71 -9.96 -6.88
CA PRO A 156 7.05 -10.28 -6.38
C PRO A 156 7.76 -9.11 -5.69
N LEU A 157 7.39 -7.87 -6.04
CA LEU A 157 7.90 -6.67 -5.39
C LEU A 157 7.00 -6.20 -4.25
N GLY A 158 5.81 -6.76 -4.07
CA GLY A 158 4.97 -6.52 -2.90
C GLY A 158 4.11 -5.24 -2.93
N MET A 159 4.04 -4.52 -4.05
CA MET A 159 3.25 -3.29 -4.14
C MET A 159 1.77 -3.56 -4.46
N TRP A 160 1.09 -4.22 -3.52
CA TRP A 160 -0.31 -4.58 -3.63
C TRP A 160 -1.03 -4.60 -2.27
N ALA A 161 -2.34 -4.38 -2.33
CA ALA A 161 -3.29 -4.44 -1.23
C ALA A 161 -4.47 -5.34 -1.59
N GLN A 162 -5.14 -5.89 -0.58
CA GLN A 162 -6.38 -6.65 -0.78
C GLN A 162 -7.55 -5.69 -0.95
N PHE A 163 -8.36 -5.89 -1.98
CA PHE A 163 -9.57 -5.12 -2.22
C PHE A 163 -10.78 -6.05 -2.22
N ARG A 164 -11.56 -6.04 -1.14
CA ARG A 164 -12.70 -6.93 -0.92
C ARG A 164 -14.00 -6.17 -1.16
N VAL A 165 -14.82 -6.65 -2.07
CA VAL A 165 -16.19 -6.16 -2.23
C VAL A 165 -17.16 -7.13 -1.56
N VAL A 166 -17.91 -6.65 -0.58
CA VAL A 166 -18.82 -7.46 0.26
C VAL A 166 -20.28 -7.13 -0.03
N SER A 167 -21.20 -8.03 0.31
CA SER A 167 -22.64 -7.84 0.05
C SER A 167 -23.29 -6.73 0.89
N SER A 168 -22.74 -6.45 2.07
CA SER A 168 -23.28 -5.48 3.03
C SER A 168 -22.23 -5.13 4.08
N GLY A 169 -22.46 -4.07 4.85
CA GLY A 169 -21.59 -3.64 5.94
C GLY A 169 -21.20 -2.18 5.79
N VAL A 170 -20.18 -1.76 6.55
CA VAL A 170 -19.57 -0.44 6.43
C VAL A 170 -18.22 -0.57 5.72
N PRO A 171 -17.83 0.40 4.88
CA PRO A 171 -16.47 0.44 4.35
C PRO A 171 -15.43 0.45 5.47
N SER A 172 -14.31 -0.24 5.29
CA SER A 172 -13.22 -0.27 6.25
C SER A 172 -11.85 -0.46 5.59
N VAL A 173 -10.80 -0.03 6.29
CA VAL A 173 -9.41 -0.32 5.97
C VAL A 173 -8.73 -0.83 7.23
N GLN A 174 -8.07 -1.98 7.11
CA GLN A 174 -7.37 -2.64 8.22
C GLN A 174 -6.06 -3.25 7.75
N VAL A 175 -5.24 -3.69 8.70
CA VAL A 175 -4.00 -4.42 8.44
C VAL A 175 -4.17 -5.87 8.89
N GLU A 176 -3.78 -6.81 8.04
CA GLU A 176 -3.73 -8.26 8.32
C GLU A 176 -2.28 -8.79 8.27
#